data_AF-A0AAP8HV58-F1
#
_entry.id   AF-A0AAP8HV58-F1
#
_cell.length_a   1.000
_cell.length_b   1.000
_cell.length_c   1.000
_cell.angle_alpha   90.00
_cell.angle_beta   90.00
_cell.angle_gamma   90.00
#
_symmetry.space_group_name_H-M   'P 1'
#
loop_
_entity.id
_entity.type
_entity.pdbx_description
1 polymer ?
#
loop_
_entity_poly.entity_id
_entity_poly.type
_entity_poly.pdbx_seq_one_letter_code
_entity_poly.pdbx_strand_id
1 'polypeptide(L)'
;MGVVGPTTGAVTQYGDMVREGVDTAVERINAAGGWNGQPLELVEFDNQGGPVGASDRFRAAAAEGVQILVQGSSSAISGQLTEDVRKH
;
A
#
# COMPACT_ATOMS: atom_id res chain seq x y z
N MET A 1 2.81 -3.36 -7.45
CA MET A 1 2.48 -2.16 -6.63
C MET A 1 1.80 -2.64 -5.37
N GLY A 2 2.07 -2.04 -4.22
CA GLY A 2 1.51 -2.47 -2.94
C GLY A 2 0.68 -1.37 -2.26
N VAL A 3 -0.37 -1.75 -1.55
CA VAL A 3 -1.16 -0.87 -0.67
C VAL A 3 -1.04 -1.36 0.76
N VAL A 4 -0.64 -0.47 1.67
CA VAL A 4 -0.61 -0.73 3.10
C VAL A 4 -1.77 0.01 3.76
N GLY A 5 -2.65 -0.72 4.41
CA GLY A 5 -3.78 -0.15 5.12
C GLY A 5 -4.43 -1.18 6.05
N PRO A 6 -5.26 -0.74 7.00
CA PRO A 6 -6.02 -1.68 7.81
C PRO A 6 -7.11 -2.32 6.93
N THR A 7 -6.97 -3.59 6.59
CA THR A 7 -8.05 -4.34 5.91
C THR A 7 -8.88 -5.17 6.89
N THR A 8 -8.45 -5.21 8.17
CA THR A 8 -9.18 -5.85 9.27
C THR A 8 -9.23 -4.95 10.51
N GLY A 9 -10.16 -5.24 11.43
CA GLY A 9 -10.31 -4.54 12.71
C GLY A 9 -11.22 -3.32 12.69
N ALA A 10 -11.18 -2.51 13.76
CA ALA A 10 -12.16 -1.42 13.99
C ALA A 10 -12.01 -0.22 13.03
N VAL A 11 -10.91 -0.15 12.27
CA VAL A 11 -10.56 0.98 11.40
C VAL A 11 -10.53 0.59 9.92
N THR A 12 -11.09 -0.56 9.54
CA THR A 12 -11.13 -1.07 8.16
C THR A 12 -11.72 -0.07 7.15
N GLN A 13 -12.73 0.71 7.56
CA GLN A 13 -13.36 1.72 6.69
C GLN A 13 -12.35 2.71 6.07
N TYR A 14 -11.25 3.02 6.77
CA TYR A 14 -10.19 3.89 6.23
C TYR A 14 -9.30 3.16 5.23
N GLY A 15 -9.08 1.85 5.41
CA GLY A 15 -8.39 1.01 4.45
C GLY A 15 -9.19 0.83 3.16
N ASP A 16 -10.51 0.59 3.30
CA ASP A 16 -11.42 0.40 2.17
C ASP A 16 -11.47 1.63 1.25
N MET A 17 -11.57 2.84 1.82
CA MET A 17 -11.56 4.08 1.03
C MET A 17 -10.24 4.27 0.26
N VAL A 18 -9.10 3.95 0.88
CA VAL A 18 -7.80 4.04 0.20
C VAL A 18 -7.70 2.98 -0.90
N ARG A 19 -8.15 1.76 -0.62
CA ARG A 19 -8.18 0.66 -1.58
C ARG A 19 -9.00 1.02 -2.81
N GLU A 20 -10.25 1.47 -2.65
CA GLU A 20 -11.12 1.82 -3.78
C GLU A 20 -10.51 2.90 -4.68
N GLY A 21 -9.89 3.91 -4.06
CA GLY A 21 -9.16 4.96 -4.79
C GLY A 21 -7.96 4.42 -5.57
N VAL A 22 -7.21 3.49 -4.99
CA VAL A 22 -6.05 2.87 -5.65
C VAL A 22 -6.48 1.90 -6.74
N ASP A 23 -7.49 1.07 -6.51
CA ASP A 23 -8.07 0.16 -7.50
C ASP A 23 -8.51 0.96 -8.75
N THR A 24 -9.25 2.05 -8.55
CA THR A 24 -9.67 2.95 -9.64
C THR A 24 -8.47 3.52 -10.42
N ALA A 25 -7.39 3.89 -9.72
CA ALA A 25 -6.19 4.41 -10.36
C ALA A 25 -5.44 3.34 -11.15
N VAL A 26 -5.32 2.13 -10.60
CA VAL A 26 -4.69 0.96 -11.25
C VAL A 26 -5.45 0.57 -12.50
N GLU A 27 -6.79 0.49 -12.43
CA GLU A 27 -7.65 0.22 -13.57
C GLU A 27 -7.42 1.22 -14.71
N ARG A 28 -7.37 2.52 -14.38
CA ARG A 28 -7.11 3.58 -15.35
C ARG A 28 -5.72 3.49 -15.99
N ILE A 29 -4.69 3.19 -15.19
CA ILE A 29 -3.32 3.02 -15.70
C ILE A 29 -3.25 1.80 -16.63
N ASN A 30 -3.85 0.68 -16.22
CA ASN A 30 -3.87 -0.55 -17.01
C ASN A 30 -4.64 -0.37 -18.31
N ALA A 31 -5.77 0.33 -18.29
CA ALA A 31 -6.53 0.69 -19.49
C ALA A 31 -5.73 1.59 -20.46
N ALA A 32 -4.79 2.40 -19.95
CA ALA A 32 -3.91 3.25 -20.75
C ALA A 32 -2.66 2.53 -21.29
N GLY A 33 -2.55 1.20 -21.11
CA GLY A 33 -1.40 0.40 -21.56
C GLY A 33 -0.44 0.00 -20.45
N GLY A 34 -0.80 0.23 -19.19
CA GLY A 34 -0.02 -0.19 -18.03
C GLY A 34 1.23 0.66 -17.78
N TRP A 35 2.14 0.16 -16.95
CA TRP A 35 3.43 0.77 -16.67
C TRP A 35 4.53 -0.02 -17.37
N ASN A 36 5.35 0.66 -18.19
CA ASN A 36 6.37 0.02 -19.03
C ASN A 36 5.82 -1.09 -19.94
N GLY A 37 4.56 -0.94 -20.40
CA GLY A 37 3.88 -1.93 -21.24
C GLY A 37 3.45 -3.20 -20.51
N GLN A 38 3.45 -3.19 -19.17
CA GLN A 38 2.98 -4.30 -18.33
C GLN A 38 1.82 -3.83 -17.44
N PRO A 39 0.82 -4.68 -17.17
CA PRO A 39 -0.23 -4.34 -16.22
C PRO A 39 0.36 -4.16 -14.82
N LEU A 40 -0.10 -3.13 -14.12
CA LEU A 40 0.14 -2.99 -12.69
C LEU A 40 -0.65 -4.05 -11.94
N GLU A 41 0.06 -4.82 -11.13
CA GLU A 41 -0.52 -5.71 -10.13
C GLU A 41 -0.57 -5.01 -8.78
N LEU A 42 -1.71 -5.13 -8.10
CA LEU A 42 -1.91 -4.59 -6.77
C LEU A 42 -1.82 -5.72 -5.73
N VAL A 43 -0.96 -5.53 -4.74
CA VAL A 43 -0.83 -6.42 -3.58
C VAL A 43 -1.23 -5.67 -2.32
N GLU A 44 -2.07 -6.29 -1.50
CA GLU A 44 -2.57 -5.67 -0.27
C GLU A 44 -1.83 -6.19 0.96
N PHE A 45 -1.48 -5.27 1.85
CA PHE A 45 -0.81 -5.59 3.10
C PHE A 45 -1.58 -5.01 4.30
N ASP A 46 -2.18 -5.90 5.09
CA ASP A 46 -2.89 -5.53 6.31
C ASP A 46 -1.92 -5.17 7.44
N ASN A 47 -1.90 -3.90 7.84
CA ASN A 47 -1.07 -3.43 8.95
C ASN A 47 -1.77 -3.45 10.32
N GLN A 48 -3.00 -3.99 10.39
CA GLN A 48 -3.80 -4.07 11.61
C GLN A 48 -4.05 -2.72 12.30
N GLY A 49 -3.90 -1.61 11.57
CA GLY A 49 -4.16 -0.25 12.06
C GLY A 49 -3.02 0.38 12.86
N GLY A 50 -1.82 -0.22 12.91
CA GLY A 50 -0.69 0.27 13.72
C GLY A 50 0.61 0.53 12.94
N PRO A 51 1.49 1.44 13.43
CA PRO A 51 2.80 1.67 12.83
C PRO A 51 3.73 0.45 12.84
N VAL A 52 3.71 -0.35 13.91
CA VAL A 52 4.52 -1.58 14.03
C VAL A 52 4.17 -2.56 12.91
N GLY A 53 2.88 -2.85 12.75
CA GLY A 53 2.41 -3.70 11.66
C GLY A 53 2.77 -3.13 10.28
N ALA A 54 2.76 -1.79 10.12
CA ALA A 54 3.15 -1.16 8.87
C ALA A 54 4.63 -1.39 8.51
N SER A 55 5.54 -1.32 9.49
CA SER A 55 6.97 -1.63 9.28
C SER A 55 7.19 -3.08 8.86
N ASP A 56 6.48 -4.02 9.48
CA ASP A 56 6.57 -5.44 9.12
C ASP A 56 6.05 -5.67 7.70
N ARG A 57 4.93 -5.02 7.35
CA ARG A 57 4.36 -5.07 5.99
C ARG A 57 5.24 -4.40 4.95
N PHE A 58 5.93 -3.32 5.28
CA PHE A 58 6.92 -2.71 4.39
C PHE A 58 8.03 -3.70 4.02
N ARG A 59 8.58 -4.41 5.01
CA ARG A 59 9.63 -5.42 4.78
C ARG A 59 9.14 -6.57 3.92
N ALA A 60 7.91 -7.04 4.14
CA ALA A 60 7.29 -8.06 3.30
C ALA A 60 7.11 -7.56 1.85
N ALA A 61 6.58 -6.35 1.66
CA ALA A 61 6.43 -5.74 0.35
C ALA A 61 7.78 -5.60 -0.39
N ALA A 62 8.83 -5.14 0.31
CA ALA A 62 10.17 -5.04 -0.25
C ALA A 62 10.73 -6.42 -0.65
N ALA A 63 10.54 -7.45 0.19
CA ALA A 63 10.96 -8.82 -0.10
C ALA A 63 10.20 -9.44 -1.29
N GLU A 64 8.93 -9.07 -1.49
CA GLU A 64 8.11 -9.46 -2.64
C GLU A 64 8.42 -8.64 -3.92
N GLY A 65 9.37 -7.70 -3.85
CA GLY A 65 9.79 -6.90 -5.01
C GLY A 65 8.85 -5.75 -5.35
N VAL A 66 8.00 -5.32 -4.41
CA VAL A 66 7.08 -4.19 -4.59
C VAL A 66 7.89 -2.90 -4.79
N GLN A 67 7.76 -2.32 -5.98
CA GLN A 67 8.47 -1.10 -6.38
C GLN A 67 7.82 0.19 -5.86
N ILE A 68 6.51 0.16 -5.63
CA ILE A 68 5.70 1.33 -5.26
C ILE A 68 4.77 0.90 -4.13
N LEU A 69 4.83 1.61 -3.01
CA LEU A 69 3.99 1.39 -1.84
C LEU A 69 3.08 2.62 -1.60
N VAL A 70 1.78 2.39 -1.45
CA VAL A 70 0.78 3.44 -1.21
C VAL A 70 0.15 3.26 0.16
N GLN A 71 0.02 4.35 0.92
CA GLN A 71 -0.71 4.40 2.18
C GLN A 71 -1.30 5.81 2.36
N GLY A 72 -2.48 5.90 2.97
CA GLY A 72 -3.15 7.19 3.21
C GLY A 72 -4.13 7.22 4.38
N SER A 73 -4.23 6.14 5.16
CA SER A 73 -5.24 6.00 6.23
C SER A 73 -4.85 6.66 7.57
N SER A 74 -3.57 6.99 7.78
CA SER A 74 -3.06 7.53 9.05
C SER A 74 -1.65 8.12 8.90
N SER A 75 -1.46 9.35 9.39
CA SER A 75 -0.17 10.05 9.35
C SER A 75 0.93 9.39 10.18
N ALA A 76 0.56 8.73 11.29
CA ALA A 76 1.54 8.01 12.12
C ALA A 76 2.14 6.81 11.37
N ILE A 77 1.29 6.10 10.61
CA ILE A 77 1.73 5.03 9.73
C ILE A 77 2.56 5.59 8.57
N SER A 78 2.15 6.71 7.96
CA SER A 78 2.92 7.34 6.87
C SER A 78 4.32 7.76 7.33
N GLY A 79 4.43 8.32 8.54
CA GLY A 79 5.71 8.71 9.13
C GLY A 79 6.64 7.52 9.33
N GLN A 80 6.12 6.42 9.86
CA GLN A 80 6.90 5.19 10.05
C GLN A 80 7.36 4.59 8.71
N LEU A 81 6.47 4.48 7.73
CA LEU A 81 6.81 3.97 6.39
C LEU A 81 7.88 4.83 5.72
N THR A 82 7.80 6.16 5.87
CA THR A 82 8.81 7.09 5.33
C THR A 82 10.19 6.83 5.94
N GLU A 83 10.26 6.57 7.25
CA GLU A 83 11.51 6.23 7.93
C GLU A 83 12.05 4.86 7.53
N ASP A 84 11.17 3.89 7.26
CA ASP A 84 11.58 2.56 6.81
C ASP A 84 12.13 2.58 5.38
N VAL A 85 11.50 3.36 4.48
CA VAL A 85 12.00 3.59 3.11
C VAL A 85 13.39 4.22 3.12
N ARG A 86 13.67 5.17 4.03
CA ARG A 86 15.00 5.81 4.13
C ARG A 86 16.12 4.86 4.54
N LYS A 87 15.78 3.73 5.15
CA LYS A 87 16.73 2.73 5.67
C LYS A 87 16.94 1.55 4.71
N HIS A 88 16.20 1.51 3.61
CA HIS A 88 16.27 0.45 2.60
C HIS A 88 17.07 0.93 1.39
#